data_AF-A0A942UNI2-F1
#
_entry.id   AF-A0A942UNI2-F1
#
_cell.length_a   1.000
_cell.length_b   1.000
_cell.length_c   1.000
_cell.angle_alpha   90.00
_cell.angle_beta   90.00
_cell.angle_gamma   90.00
#
_symmetry.space_group_name_H-M   'P 1'
#
loop_
_entity.id
_entity.type
_entity.pdbx_description
1 polymer ?
#
loop_
_entity_poly.entity_id
_entity_poly.type
_entity_poly.pdbx_seq_one_letter_code
_entity_poly.pdbx_strand_id
1 'polypeptide(L)'
;MFRIIAHKRYHPTTGLFPKWKFEYDKIRDLNVCPNKKELVYSTTNREGYNKYKSDSKKCENCPLLSQCTRSKYKVKVVTRHVW
;
A
#
# COMPACT_ATOMS: atom_id res chain seq x y z
N MET A 1 15.46 2.46 41.88
CA MET A 1 14.10 2.23 41.33
C MET A 1 14.23 2.10 39.81
N PHE A 2 14.26 0.88 39.27
CA PHE A 2 14.46 0.64 37.83
C PHE A 2 13.12 0.76 37.09
N ARG A 3 13.05 1.65 36.09
CA ARG A 3 11.87 1.80 35.22
C ARG A 3 11.85 0.68 34.19
N ILE A 4 10.82 -0.16 34.25
CA ILE A 4 10.54 -1.17 33.21
C ILE A 4 9.85 -0.43 32.05
N ILE A 5 10.53 -0.36 30.90
CA ILE A 5 9.93 0.17 29.67
C ILE A 5 9.27 -1.01 28.95
N ALA A 6 7.94 -1.11 29.06
CA ALA A 6 7.17 -2.08 28.29
C ALA A 6 7.13 -1.65 26.81
N HIS A 7 7.74 -2.43 25.92
CA HIS A 7 7.66 -2.18 24.49
C HIS A 7 6.25 -2.50 23.97
N LYS A 8 5.49 -1.48 23.56
CA LYS A 8 4.21 -1.66 22.86
C LYS A 8 4.48 -2.21 21.46
N ARG A 9 4.06 -3.45 21.19
CA ARG A 9 4.18 -4.07 19.87
C ARG A 9 3.28 -3.32 18.87
N TYR A 10 3.78 -3.01 17.68
CA TYR A 10 2.97 -2.37 16.64
C TYR A 10 1.92 -3.37 16.13
N HIS A 11 0.64 -3.04 16.31
CA HIS A 11 -0.45 -3.80 15.71
C HIS A 11 -0.77 -3.18 14.35
N PRO A 12 -0.56 -3.89 13.22
CA PRO A 12 -0.97 -3.38 11.92
C PRO A 12 -2.49 -3.16 11.91
N THR A 13 -2.94 -2.21 11.11
CA THR A 13 -4.36 -1.89 11.01
C THR A 13 -5.12 -3.13 10.52
N THR A 14 -5.92 -3.70 11.41
CA THR A 14 -6.72 -4.89 11.14
C THR A 14 -7.80 -4.56 10.11
N GLY A 15 -7.96 -5.43 9.10
CA GLY A 15 -9.03 -5.35 8.10
C GLY A 15 -8.66 -4.74 6.74
N LEU A 16 -7.43 -4.27 6.54
CA LEU A 16 -6.95 -3.82 5.22
C LEU A 16 -6.10 -4.88 4.53
N PHE A 17 -6.09 -4.88 3.20
CA PHE A 17 -5.22 -5.76 2.44
C PHE A 17 -3.76 -5.47 2.77
N PRO A 18 -3.02 -6.50 3.20
CA PRO A 18 -1.61 -6.36 3.52
C PRO A 18 -0.81 -6.19 2.23
N LYS A 19 0.39 -5.62 2.36
CA LYS A 19 1.28 -5.30 1.24
C LYS A 19 1.60 -6.50 0.35
N TRP A 20 1.77 -7.69 0.93
CA TRP A 20 2.13 -8.92 0.21
C TRP A 20 1.05 -9.45 -0.74
N LYS A 21 -0.20 -8.97 -0.65
CA LYS A 21 -1.23 -9.26 -1.66
C LYS A 21 -1.09 -8.42 -2.94
N PHE A 22 -0.19 -7.45 -2.96
CA PHE A 22 0.10 -6.65 -4.14
C PHE A 22 1.36 -7.21 -4.79
N GLU A 23 1.19 -7.78 -5.98
CA GLU A 23 2.29 -8.39 -6.72
C GLU A 23 3.01 -7.33 -7.54
N TYR A 24 4.34 -7.34 -7.52
CA TYR A 24 5.13 -6.39 -8.29
C TYR A 24 5.55 -7.00 -9.62
N ASP A 25 5.12 -6.37 -10.70
CA ASP A 25 5.56 -6.69 -12.05
C ASP A 25 6.84 -5.90 -12.36
N LYS A 26 7.96 -6.62 -12.45
CA LYS A 26 9.28 -6.05 -12.76
C LYS A 26 9.41 -5.58 -14.20
N ILE A 27 8.70 -6.22 -15.14
CA ILE A 27 8.81 -5.93 -16.58
C ILE A 27 8.11 -4.60 -16.86
N ARG A 28 6.95 -4.39 -16.23
CA ARG A 28 6.09 -3.21 -16.45
C ARG A 28 6.26 -2.11 -15.40
N ASP A 29 7.13 -2.32 -14.40
CA ASP A 29 7.32 -1.46 -13.22
C ASP A 29 5.99 -0.98 -12.60
N LEU A 30 5.12 -1.94 -12.28
CA LEU A 30 3.82 -1.66 -11.66
C LEU A 30 3.49 -2.66 -10.57
N ASN A 31 2.59 -2.28 -9.66
CA ASN A 31 2.05 -3.22 -8.69
C ASN A 31 0.63 -3.64 -9.12
N VAL A 32 0.31 -4.92 -9.05
CA VAL A 32 -0.99 -5.48 -9.37
C VAL A 32 -1.73 -5.77 -8.07
N CYS A 33 -2.94 -5.25 -7.94
CA CYS A 33 -3.80 -5.49 -6.78
C CYS A 33 -4.50 -6.85 -6.89
N PRO A 34 -5.07 -7.40 -5.79
CA PRO A 34 -5.81 -8.67 -5.82
C PRO A 34 -7.03 -8.66 -6.76
N ASN A 35 -7.54 -7.48 -7.13
CA ASN A 35 -8.60 -7.32 -8.13
C ASN A 35 -8.06 -7.13 -9.56
N LYS A 36 -6.81 -7.51 -9.83
CA LYS A 36 -6.12 -7.37 -11.13
C LYS A 36 -6.11 -5.93 -11.68
N LYS A 37 -6.12 -4.93 -10.81
CA LYS A 37 -5.95 -3.52 -11.19
C LYS A 37 -4.51 -3.10 -10.95
N GLU A 38 -4.01 -2.26 -11.85
CA GLU A 38 -2.63 -1.79 -11.87
C GLU A 38 -2.48 -0.56 -10.98
N LEU A 39 -1.38 -0.51 -10.25
CA LEU A 39 -0.89 0.62 -9.49
C LEU A 39 0.37 1.11 -10.19
N VAL A 40 0.27 2.31 -10.76
CA VAL A 40 1.33 2.92 -11.57
C VAL A 40 2.32 3.62 -10.66
N TYR A 41 3.59 3.61 -11.05
CA TYR A 41 4.62 4.42 -10.42
C TYR A 41 4.20 5.90 -10.36
N SER A 42 4.40 6.54 -9.21
CA SER A 42 4.07 7.94 -8.99
C SER A 42 5.30 8.77 -8.71
N THR A 43 6.02 8.50 -7.62
CA THR A 43 7.18 9.29 -7.21
C THR A 43 8.15 8.43 -6.39
N THR A 44 9.43 8.77 -6.44
CA THR A 44 10.47 8.21 -5.56
C THR A 44 10.82 9.23 -4.49
N ASN A 45 10.88 8.80 -3.23
CA ASN A 45 11.33 9.65 -2.13
C ASN A 45 12.87 9.72 -2.08
N ARG A 46 13.43 10.78 -1.48
CA ARG A 46 14.89 10.93 -1.29
C ARG A 46 15.51 9.77 -0.49
N GLU A 47 14.70 9.09 0.32
CA GLU A 47 15.05 7.89 1.08
C GLU A 47 15.00 6.58 0.27
N GLY A 48 14.88 6.62 -1.06
CA GLY A 48 14.91 5.40 -1.90
C GLY A 48 13.60 4.60 -1.95
N TYR A 49 12.46 5.22 -1.59
CA TYR A 49 11.15 4.58 -1.65
C TYR A 49 10.35 4.99 -2.89
N ASN A 50 10.05 4.03 -3.76
CA ASN A 50 9.12 4.20 -4.88
C ASN A 50 7.68 4.10 -4.38
N LYS A 51 6.84 5.05 -4.75
CA LYS A 51 5.39 5.08 -4.46
C LYS A 51 4.62 4.70 -5.72
N TYR A 52 3.77 3.70 -5.59
CA TYR A 52 2.84 3.26 -6.62
C TYR A 52 1.41 3.59 -6.20
N LYS A 53 0.61 4.19 -7.10
CA LYS A 53 -0.74 4.67 -6.80
C LYS A 53 -1.78 3.97 -7.66
N SER A 54 -2.91 3.63 -7.07
CA SER A 54 -4.09 3.18 -7.83
C SER A 54 -4.85 4.37 -8.43
N ASP A 55 -5.58 4.10 -9.50
CA ASP A 55 -6.49 5.07 -10.10
C ASP A 55 -7.78 5.18 -9.27
N SER A 56 -8.13 6.40 -8.83
CA SER A 56 -9.33 6.64 -8.01
C SER A 56 -10.64 6.34 -8.73
N LYS A 57 -10.74 6.65 -10.03
CA LYS A 57 -11.94 6.41 -10.84
C LYS A 57 -12.18 4.92 -11.03
N LYS A 58 -11.10 4.15 -11.22
CA LYS A 58 -11.18 2.68 -11.30
C LYS A 58 -11.51 2.04 -9.94
N CYS A 59 -10.99 2.61 -8.85
CA CYS A 59 -11.21 2.10 -7.49
C CYS A 59 -12.58 2.48 -6.90
N GLU A 60 -13.22 3.54 -7.39
CA GLU A 60 -14.53 3.98 -6.91
C GLU A 60 -15.62 2.91 -7.05
N ASN A 61 -15.61 2.16 -8.15
CA ASN A 61 -16.56 1.07 -8.41
C ASN A 61 -16.02 -0.30 -7.96
N CYS A 62 -14.94 -0.35 -7.17
CA CYS A 62 -14.32 -1.60 -6.77
C CYS A 62 -15.06 -2.23 -5.58
N PRO A 63 -15.54 -3.49 -5.68
CA PRO A 63 -16.24 -4.14 -4.56
C PRO A 63 -15.33 -4.36 -3.35
N LEU A 64 -14.02 -4.44 -3.57
CA LEU A 64 -13.01 -4.62 -2.53
C LEU A 64 -12.44 -3.31 -1.99
N LEU A 65 -13.03 -2.15 -2.33
CA LEU A 65 -12.53 -0.83 -1.92
C LEU A 65 -12.40 -0.71 -0.39
N SER A 66 -13.41 -1.15 0.35
CA SER A 66 -13.46 -1.13 1.83
C SER A 66 -12.30 -1.89 2.47
N GLN A 67 -11.87 -2.99 1.85
CA GLN A 67 -10.73 -3.81 2.27
C GLN A 67 -9.40 -3.28 1.71
N CYS A 68 -9.41 -2.50 0.63
CA CYS A 68 -8.19 -2.01 -0.03
C CYS A 68 -7.64 -0.74 0.63
N THR A 69 -8.48 0.29 0.78
CA THR A 69 -8.10 1.61 1.31
C THR A 69 -9.27 2.29 1.99
N ARG A 70 -9.01 3.00 3.09
CA ARG A 70 -9.98 3.89 3.76
C ARG A 70 -9.75 5.36 3.43
N SER A 71 -8.92 5.64 2.41
CA SER A 71 -8.62 7.00 1.98
C SER A 71 -9.87 7.66 1.40
N LYS A 72 -10.09 8.94 1.72
CA LYS A 72 -11.16 9.78 1.16
C LYS A 72 -11.13 9.80 -0.37
N TYR A 73 -9.93 9.74 -0.96
CA TYR A 73 -9.72 9.77 -2.40
C TYR A 73 -9.87 8.41 -3.07
N LYS A 74 -10.17 7.34 -2.31
CA LYS A 74 -10.31 5.97 -2.83
C LYS A 74 -9.05 5.48 -3.56
N VAL A 75 -7.89 6.06 -3.22
CA VAL A 75 -6.57 5.70 -3.77
C VAL A 75 -5.81 4.83 -2.76
N LYS A 76 -5.23 3.74 -3.25
CA LYS A 76 -4.23 2.92 -2.55
C LYS A 76 -2.84 3.37 -2.97
N VAL A 77 -1.96 3.53 -1.98
CA VAL A 77 -0.53 3.78 -2.21
C VAL A 77 0.25 2.60 -1.67
N VAL A 78 1.14 2.03 -2.49
CA VAL A 78 2.07 0.98 -2.10
C VAL A 78 3.48 1.52 -2.25
N THR A 79 4.30 1.36 -1.21
CA THR A 79 5.71 1.79 -1.23
C THR A 79 6.63 0.58 -1.39
N ARG A 80 7.67 0.72 -2.20
CA ARG A 80 8.72 -0.28 -2.37
C ARG A 80 10.08 0.38 -2.14
N HIS A 81 10.91 -0.24 -1.32
CA HIS A 81 12.30 0.18 -1.11
C HIS A 81 13.15 -0.29 -2.29
N VAL A 82 14.02 0.59 -2.81
CA VAL A 82 14.78 0.33 -4.03
C VAL A 82 16.28 0.31 -3.80
N TRP A 83 16.81 1.17 -2.92
CA TRP A 83 18.22 1.23 -2.54
C TRP A 83 18.32 1.05 -1.05
#